data_AF-A0A0F9RH40-F1
#
_entry.id   AF-A0A0F9RH40-F1
#
_cell.length_a   1.000
_cell.length_b   1.000
_cell.length_c   1.000
_cell.angle_alpha   90.00
_cell.angle_beta   90.00
_cell.angle_gamma   90.00
#
_symmetry.space_group_name_H-M   'P 1'
#
loop_
_entity.id
_entity.type
_entity.pdbx_description
1 polymer ?
#
loop_
_entity_poly.entity_id
_entity_poly.type
_entity_poly.pdbx_seq_one_letter_code
_entity_poly.pdbx_strand_id
1 'polypeptide(L)'
;MDDRARARIQQYVYEYCKEPDTKCVAFRVLGRPQPVGSKVSYVPLKDDGRPYLTRAGRPAVSTTDSNKKAIPWMAAVRAAAAEIHQGDLLTVPLMLSAIFFFRRTKGHYGTGRNANKLKPSAPKFHAQTPDLAKLVRAVEDGMTGIVYRDDKQICAYGDILREWTTEQERAEIWILALEPQGDDDQS
;
A
#
# COMPACT_ATOMS: atom_id res chain seq x y z
N MET A 1 14.33 -12.73 -8.13
CA MET A 1 13.94 -12.77 -6.72
C MET A 1 15.00 -13.58 -5.98
N ASP A 2 15.15 -13.44 -4.67
CA ASP A 2 15.33 -14.68 -3.92
C ASP A 2 13.91 -15.25 -3.81
N ASP A 3 13.52 -16.19 -4.68
CA ASP A 3 12.15 -16.74 -4.81
C ASP A 3 11.58 -17.18 -3.45
N ARG A 4 12.46 -17.37 -2.48
CA ARG A 4 12.21 -17.63 -1.07
C ARG A 4 11.38 -16.58 -0.34
N ALA A 5 11.48 -15.28 -0.62
CA ALA A 5 10.75 -14.26 0.19
C ALA A 5 9.24 -14.25 -0.11
N ARG A 6 8.86 -14.25 -1.39
CA ARG A 6 7.45 -14.41 -1.81
C ARG A 6 6.97 -15.81 -1.53
N ALA A 7 7.81 -16.84 -1.70
CA ALA A 7 7.45 -18.19 -1.29
C ALA A 7 7.21 -18.28 0.21
N ARG A 8 7.97 -17.55 1.05
CA ARG A 8 7.76 -17.46 2.49
C ARG A 8 6.46 -16.74 2.83
N ILE A 9 6.17 -15.60 2.19
CA ILE A 9 4.88 -14.90 2.34
C ILE A 9 3.74 -15.82 1.93
N GLN A 10 3.82 -16.41 0.74
CA GLN A 10 2.80 -17.30 0.23
C GLN A 10 2.64 -18.54 1.11
N GLN A 11 3.73 -19.14 1.61
CA GLN A 11 3.69 -20.29 2.50
C GLN A 11 3.08 -19.92 3.85
N TYR A 12 3.51 -18.82 4.47
CA TYR A 12 2.99 -18.35 5.75
C TYR A 12 1.51 -18.00 5.65
N VAL A 13 1.13 -17.22 4.64
CA VAL A 13 -0.28 -16.91 4.34
C VAL A 13 -1.05 -18.20 4.09
N TYR A 14 -0.53 -19.13 3.28
CA TYR A 14 -1.20 -20.39 2.99
C TYR A 14 -1.38 -21.27 4.22
N GLU A 15 -0.42 -21.30 5.14
CA GLU A 15 -0.53 -22.03 6.40
C GLU A 15 -1.58 -21.40 7.33
N TYR A 16 -1.60 -20.06 7.45
CA TYR A 16 -2.61 -19.39 8.28
C TYR A 16 -4.01 -19.41 7.67
N CYS A 17 -4.14 -19.22 6.35
CA CYS A 17 -5.44 -19.24 5.68
C CYS A 17 -5.97 -20.68 5.48
N LYS A 18 -5.21 -21.71 5.90
CA LYS A 18 -5.67 -23.10 5.99
C LYS A 18 -6.47 -23.38 7.26
N GLU A 19 -6.31 -22.57 8.30
CA GLU A 19 -7.10 -22.69 9.49
C GLU A 19 -8.54 -22.24 9.15
N PRO A 20 -9.54 -23.12 9.34
CA PRO A 20 -10.88 -22.92 8.78
C PRO A 20 -11.59 -21.64 9.26
N ASP A 21 -11.18 -21.10 10.41
CA ASP A 21 -11.81 -19.92 11.03
C ASP A 21 -11.01 -18.62 10.79
N THR A 22 -9.84 -18.70 10.13
CA THR A 22 -8.97 -17.54 9.92
C THR A 22 -9.38 -16.78 8.67
N LYS A 23 -9.98 -15.60 8.86
CA LYS A 23 -10.32 -14.72 7.73
C LYS A 23 -9.08 -14.08 7.12
N CYS A 24 -8.99 -14.18 5.80
CA CYS A 24 -7.82 -13.84 5.02
C CYS A 24 -8.25 -13.13 3.73
N VAL A 25 -7.76 -11.91 3.51
CA VAL A 25 -8.04 -11.11 2.31
C VAL A 25 -6.74 -10.93 1.55
N ALA A 26 -6.68 -11.46 0.33
CA ALA A 26 -5.50 -11.43 -0.52
C ALA A 26 -5.86 -10.87 -1.89
N PHE A 27 -5.16 -9.82 -2.32
CA PHE A 27 -5.46 -9.18 -3.60
C PHE A 27 -4.22 -8.54 -4.23
N ARG A 28 -4.36 -8.19 -5.50
CA ARG A 28 -3.31 -7.55 -6.31
C ARG A 28 -3.81 -6.24 -6.86
N VAL A 29 -2.97 -5.21 -6.76
CA VAL A 29 -3.25 -3.88 -7.32
C VAL A 29 -2.28 -3.63 -8.48
N LEU A 30 -2.80 -3.45 -9.69
CA LEU A 30 -1.99 -3.20 -10.88
C LEU A 30 -1.59 -1.73 -10.99
N GLY A 31 -0.40 -1.48 -11.54
CA GLY A 31 0.15 -0.14 -11.72
C GLY A 31 1.29 0.15 -10.74
N ARG A 32 1.95 1.30 -10.93
CA ARG A 32 3.11 1.68 -10.13
C ARG A 32 2.70 2.05 -8.71
N PRO A 33 3.17 1.34 -7.66
CA PRO A 33 2.87 1.72 -6.28
C PRO A 33 3.29 3.16 -5.97
N GLN A 34 2.41 3.91 -5.31
CA GLN A 34 2.63 5.31 -4.96
C GLN A 34 2.65 5.50 -3.44
N PRO A 35 3.65 6.21 -2.89
CA PRO A 35 3.68 6.52 -1.47
C PRO A 35 2.69 7.64 -1.14
N VAL A 36 2.18 7.69 0.09
CA VAL A 36 1.60 8.93 0.61
C VAL A 36 2.69 10.02 0.60
N GLY A 37 2.36 11.22 0.13
CA GLY A 37 3.29 12.34 0.15
C GLY A 37 3.45 12.92 1.54
N SER A 38 4.37 13.88 1.66
CA SER A 38 4.49 14.62 2.91
C SER A 38 3.34 15.60 3.02
N LYS A 39 2.86 15.82 4.25
CA LYS A 39 1.86 16.86 4.52
C LYS A 39 2.51 18.23 4.36
N VAL A 40 1.92 19.07 3.51
CA VAL A 40 2.38 20.42 3.23
C VAL A 40 1.29 21.38 3.67
N SER A 41 1.61 22.22 4.64
CA SER A 41 0.74 23.27 5.12
C SER A 41 0.96 24.55 4.32
N TYR A 42 -0.13 25.20 3.94
CA TYR A 42 -0.10 26.50 3.27
C TYR A 42 -1.27 27.35 3.74
N VAL A 43 -1.14 28.67 3.59
CA VAL A 43 -2.23 29.61 3.89
C VAL A 43 -2.99 29.87 2.59
N PRO A 44 -4.25 29.41 2.45
CA PRO A 44 -5.05 29.75 1.29
C PRO A 44 -5.30 31.26 1.28
N LEU A 45 -5.09 31.86 0.11
CA LEU A 45 -5.34 33.27 -0.13
C LEU A 45 -6.60 33.43 -0.96
N LYS A 46 -7.30 34.54 -0.75
CA LYS A 46 -8.36 35.03 -1.64
C LYS A 46 -7.72 35.65 -2.89
N ASP A 47 -8.54 35.97 -3.88
CA ASP A 47 -8.09 36.61 -5.12
C ASP A 47 -7.43 37.99 -4.88
N ASP A 48 -7.79 38.66 -3.79
CA ASP A 48 -7.21 39.95 -3.35
C ASP A 48 -5.87 39.80 -2.59
N GLY A 49 -5.34 38.57 -2.48
CA GLY A 49 -4.09 38.26 -1.78
C GLY A 49 -4.21 38.19 -0.26
N ARG A 50 -5.39 38.46 0.33
CA ARG A 50 -5.60 38.34 1.78
C ARG A 50 -5.86 36.88 2.17
N PRO A 51 -5.39 36.41 3.34
CA PRO A 51 -5.66 35.05 3.77
C PRO A 51 -7.13 34.87 4.15
N TYR A 52 -7.64 33.64 4.01
CA TYR A 52 -8.85 33.24 4.72
C TYR A 52 -8.58 33.29 6.23
N LEU A 53 -9.55 33.72 7.03
CA LEU A 53 -9.41 33.81 8.49
C LEU A 53 -10.24 32.71 9.16
N THR A 54 -9.70 32.16 10.25
CA THR A 54 -10.44 31.30 11.18
C THR A 54 -11.48 32.11 11.96
N ARG A 55 -12.36 31.44 12.69
CA ARG A 55 -13.35 32.09 13.59
C ARG A 55 -12.70 33.01 14.63
N ALA A 56 -11.44 32.76 14.98
CA ALA A 56 -10.65 33.56 15.92
C ALA A 56 -9.86 34.70 15.26
N GLY A 57 -10.07 34.98 13.96
CA GLY A 57 -9.42 36.07 13.23
C GLY A 57 -7.98 35.81 12.79
N ARG A 58 -7.44 34.59 12.98
CA ARG A 58 -6.09 34.21 12.53
C ARG A 58 -6.12 33.64 11.10
N PRO A 59 -5.05 33.76 10.29
CA PRO A 59 -4.97 33.10 8.99
C PRO A 59 -5.27 31.60 9.09
N ALA A 60 -6.19 31.13 8.26
CA ALA A 60 -6.49 29.72 8.11
C ALA A 60 -5.29 29.00 7.48
N VAL A 61 -5.04 27.77 7.93
CA VAL A 61 -3.99 26.92 7.37
C VAL A 61 -4.65 25.69 6.78
N SER A 62 -4.39 25.44 5.51
CA SER A 62 -4.80 24.23 4.79
C SER A 62 -3.62 23.28 4.68
N THR A 63 -3.89 21.97 4.71
CA THR A 63 -2.87 20.94 4.56
C THR A 63 -3.19 20.08 3.34
N THR A 64 -2.21 19.89 2.47
CA THR A 64 -2.33 19.01 1.31
C THR A 64 -1.24 17.95 1.28
N ASP A 65 -1.46 16.91 0.50
CA ASP A 65 -0.48 15.85 0.28
C ASP A 65 0.41 16.19 -0.92
N SER A 66 1.73 16.10 -0.76
CA SER A 66 2.67 16.46 -1.83
C SER A 66 2.66 15.48 -3.01
N ASN A 67 2.16 14.25 -2.83
CA ASN A 67 2.06 13.27 -3.91
C ASN A 67 0.62 13.16 -4.44
N LYS A 68 0.32 13.95 -5.47
CA LYS A 68 -0.98 13.91 -6.16
C LYS A 68 -1.31 12.53 -6.77
N LYS A 69 -0.30 11.69 -7.03
CA LYS A 69 -0.50 10.33 -7.57
C LYS A 69 -0.90 9.31 -6.50
N ALA A 70 -0.77 9.65 -5.21
CA ALA A 70 -1.23 8.79 -4.13
C ALA A 70 -2.75 8.60 -4.17
N ILE A 71 -3.51 9.65 -4.47
CA ILE A 71 -4.99 9.60 -4.52
C ILE A 71 -5.51 8.54 -5.49
N PRO A 72 -5.17 8.57 -6.79
CA PRO A 72 -5.66 7.54 -7.72
C PRO A 72 -5.09 6.14 -7.40
N TRP A 73 -3.89 6.05 -6.82
CA TRP A 73 -3.34 4.77 -6.37
C TRP A 73 -4.14 4.17 -5.21
N MET A 74 -4.47 4.96 -4.18
CA MET A 74 -5.30 4.53 -3.06
C MET A 74 -6.71 4.13 -3.53
N ALA A 75 -7.27 4.83 -4.52
CA ALA A 75 -8.53 4.44 -5.13
C ALA A 75 -8.44 3.06 -5.83
N ALA A 76 -7.32 2.76 -6.49
CA ALA A 76 -7.07 1.45 -7.09
C ALA A 76 -6.91 0.34 -6.02
N VAL A 77 -6.25 0.64 -4.90
CA VAL A 77 -6.18 -0.27 -3.74
C VAL A 77 -7.60 -0.57 -3.22
N ARG A 78 -8.40 0.48 -3.01
CA ARG A 78 -9.78 0.38 -2.56
C ARG A 78 -10.63 -0.50 -3.47
N ALA A 79 -10.53 -0.29 -4.79
CA ALA A 79 -11.29 -1.05 -5.77
C ALA A 79 -10.90 -2.54 -5.76
N ALA A 80 -9.60 -2.84 -5.81
CA ALA A 80 -9.12 -4.23 -5.80
C ALA A 80 -9.47 -4.96 -4.49
N ALA A 81 -9.45 -4.26 -3.35
CA ALA A 81 -9.88 -4.82 -2.07
C ALA A 81 -11.38 -5.12 -2.06
N ALA A 82 -12.21 -4.19 -2.55
CA ALA A 82 -13.67 -4.34 -2.58
C ALA A 82 -14.14 -5.45 -3.54
N GLU A 83 -13.37 -5.75 -4.60
CA GLU A 83 -13.66 -6.87 -5.49
C GLU A 83 -13.57 -8.22 -4.77
N ILE A 84 -12.58 -8.38 -3.88
CA ILE A 84 -12.30 -9.63 -3.17
C ILE A 84 -13.04 -9.73 -1.83
N HIS A 85 -13.26 -8.61 -1.16
CA HIS A 85 -13.90 -8.55 0.16
C HIS A 85 -15.21 -7.76 0.07
N GLN A 86 -16.31 -8.50 -0.02
CA GLN A 86 -17.68 -7.98 -0.15
C GLN A 86 -18.51 -8.17 1.13
N GLY A 87 -17.92 -8.74 2.18
CA GLY A 87 -18.58 -8.98 3.46
C GLY A 87 -18.43 -7.81 4.43
N ASP A 88 -18.80 -8.06 5.68
CA ASP A 88 -18.62 -7.09 6.75
C ASP A 88 -17.14 -6.79 7.02
N LEU A 89 -16.88 -5.54 7.42
CA LEU A 89 -15.56 -5.10 7.82
C LEU A 89 -15.02 -6.00 8.92
N LEU A 90 -13.76 -6.41 8.79
CA LEU A 90 -13.06 -7.09 9.87
C LEU A 90 -13.00 -6.14 11.08
N THR A 91 -13.36 -6.64 12.27
CA THR A 91 -13.36 -5.86 13.52
C THR A 91 -12.33 -6.37 14.54
N VAL A 92 -11.62 -7.44 14.18
CA VAL A 92 -10.55 -8.07 14.98
C VAL A 92 -9.17 -7.45 14.71
N PRO A 93 -8.15 -7.77 15.54
CA PRO A 93 -6.76 -7.42 15.26
C PRO A 93 -6.23 -8.09 13.98
N LEU A 94 -5.44 -7.35 13.22
CA LEU A 94 -5.02 -7.72 11.87
C LEU A 94 -3.49 -7.70 11.72
N MET A 95 -3.00 -8.57 10.84
CA MET A 95 -1.65 -8.50 10.31
C MET A 95 -1.65 -8.13 8.82
N LEU A 96 -0.80 -7.17 8.43
CA LEU A 96 -0.58 -6.78 7.03
C LEU A 96 0.75 -7.34 6.51
N SER A 97 0.74 -7.96 5.33
CA SER A 97 1.93 -8.25 4.53
C SER A 97 1.77 -7.68 3.12
N ALA A 98 2.86 -7.22 2.51
CA ALA A 98 2.83 -6.60 1.19
C ALA A 98 4.15 -6.71 0.44
N ILE A 99 4.06 -6.92 -0.87
CA ILE A 99 5.20 -6.81 -1.79
C ILE A 99 4.88 -5.76 -2.86
N PHE A 100 5.73 -4.75 -2.95
CA PHE A 100 5.64 -3.69 -3.95
C PHE A 100 6.63 -3.93 -5.08
N PHE A 101 6.15 -4.11 -6.29
CA PHE A 101 6.96 -4.41 -7.47
C PHE A 101 7.16 -3.16 -8.33
N PHE A 102 8.42 -2.81 -8.57
CA PHE A 102 8.83 -1.67 -9.39
C PHE A 102 9.63 -2.14 -10.61
N ARG A 103 9.37 -1.53 -11.77
CA ARG A 103 10.07 -1.91 -13.00
C ARG A 103 11.52 -1.48 -12.94
N ARG A 104 12.43 -2.38 -13.33
CA ARG A 104 13.84 -2.02 -13.49
C ARG A 104 14.00 -0.88 -14.48
N THR A 105 14.83 0.10 -14.12
CA THR A 105 15.12 1.24 -15.00
C THR A 105 15.92 0.79 -16.23
N LYS A 106 15.85 1.57 -17.33
CA LYS A 106 16.64 1.29 -18.54
C LYS A 106 18.14 1.22 -18.24
N GLY A 107 18.62 2.00 -17.27
CA GLY A 107 20.04 2.02 -16.86
C GLY A 107 20.53 0.70 -16.29
N HIS A 108 19.63 -0.15 -15.76
CA HIS A 108 19.96 -1.48 -15.25
C HIS A 108 20.31 -2.48 -16.35
N TYR A 109 19.96 -2.17 -17.60
CA TYR A 109 20.24 -3.02 -18.76
C TYR A 109 21.40 -2.48 -19.59
N GLY A 110 21.99 -3.36 -20.41
CA GLY A 110 22.96 -2.99 -21.43
C GLY A 110 22.37 -2.09 -22.52
N THR A 111 23.15 -1.81 -23.56
CA THR A 111 22.73 -1.04 -24.73
C THR A 111 22.86 -1.88 -26.00
N GLY A 112 22.26 -1.43 -27.10
CA GLY A 112 22.30 -2.11 -28.40
C GLY A 112 21.84 -3.57 -28.31
N ARG A 113 22.66 -4.50 -28.80
CA ARG A 113 22.39 -5.96 -28.74
C ARG A 113 22.18 -6.51 -27.32
N ASN A 114 22.56 -5.76 -26.29
CA ASN A 114 22.42 -6.14 -24.88
C ASN A 114 21.30 -5.36 -24.15
N ALA A 115 20.41 -4.66 -24.87
CA ALA A 115 19.36 -3.82 -24.28
C ALA A 115 18.38 -4.57 -23.34
N ASN A 116 18.26 -5.88 -23.50
CA ASN A 116 17.42 -6.73 -22.64
C ASN A 116 18.23 -7.56 -21.63
N LYS A 117 19.55 -7.34 -21.53
CA LYS A 117 20.43 -8.05 -20.60
C LYS A 117 20.73 -7.18 -19.39
N LEU A 118 20.46 -7.72 -18.20
CA LEU A 118 20.76 -7.05 -16.94
C LEU A 118 22.28 -6.89 -16.76
N LYS A 119 22.72 -5.71 -16.34
CA LYS A 119 24.13 -5.45 -16.03
C LYS A 119 24.53 -6.12 -14.71
N PRO A 120 25.79 -6.56 -14.56
CA PRO A 120 26.33 -7.00 -13.26
C PRO A 120 26.23 -5.94 -12.17
N SER A 121 26.30 -4.65 -12.54
CA SER A 121 26.16 -3.51 -11.64
C SER A 121 24.71 -3.13 -11.31
N ALA A 122 23.71 -3.79 -11.92
CA ALA A 122 22.33 -3.49 -11.62
C ALA A 122 22.01 -3.85 -10.15
N PRO A 123 21.37 -2.95 -9.38
CA PRO A 123 21.06 -3.23 -7.99
C PRO A 123 20.22 -4.49 -7.82
N LYS A 124 20.66 -5.35 -6.88
CA LYS A 124 19.89 -6.53 -6.47
C LYS A 124 18.62 -6.12 -5.73
N PHE A 125 18.73 -5.18 -4.79
CA PHE A 125 17.63 -4.69 -3.96
C PHE A 125 17.09 -3.35 -4.45
N HIS A 126 15.79 -3.10 -4.25
CA HIS A 126 15.17 -1.82 -4.57
C HIS A 126 15.27 -0.86 -3.37
N ALA A 127 16.38 -0.13 -3.26
CA ALA A 127 16.60 0.85 -2.18
C ALA A 127 16.19 2.29 -2.54
N GLN A 128 15.77 2.55 -3.79
CA GLN A 128 15.43 3.88 -4.29
C GLN A 128 14.01 4.30 -3.87
N THR A 129 13.66 5.58 -4.01
CA THR A 129 12.27 6.08 -3.86
C THR A 129 11.28 5.20 -4.62
N PRO A 130 10.10 4.88 -4.06
CA PRO A 130 9.46 5.51 -2.89
C PRO A 130 9.68 4.80 -1.54
N ASP A 131 9.70 5.58 -0.45
CA ASP A 131 9.84 5.08 0.93
C ASP A 131 8.85 3.95 1.26
N LEU A 132 9.34 2.89 1.90
CA LEU A 132 8.56 1.67 2.14
C LEU A 132 7.41 1.90 3.11
N ALA A 133 7.64 2.63 4.21
CA ALA A 133 6.60 2.91 5.19
C ALA A 133 5.48 3.79 4.59
N LYS A 134 5.83 4.72 3.70
CA LYS A 134 4.83 5.53 2.98
C LYS A 134 4.04 4.75 1.92
N LEU A 135 4.59 3.66 1.38
CA LEU A 135 3.83 2.74 0.54
C LEU A 135 2.83 1.94 1.37
N VAL A 136 3.26 1.43 2.54
CA VAL A 136 2.38 0.74 3.49
C VAL A 136 1.22 1.66 3.89
N ARG A 137 1.51 2.90 4.31
CA ARG A 137 0.46 3.88 4.63
C ARG A 137 -0.54 4.11 3.51
N ALA A 138 -0.10 4.14 2.25
CA ALA A 138 -1.03 4.32 1.13
C ALA A 138 -1.95 3.10 0.94
N VAL A 139 -1.44 1.89 1.24
CA VAL A 139 -2.25 0.68 1.24
C VAL A 139 -3.25 0.72 2.40
N GLU A 140 -2.81 1.10 3.60
CA GLU A 140 -3.66 1.22 4.79
C GLU A 140 -4.81 2.23 4.57
N ASP A 141 -4.48 3.44 4.13
CA ASP A 141 -5.44 4.49 3.79
C ASP A 141 -6.46 4.03 2.72
N GLY A 142 -6.01 3.24 1.74
CA GLY A 142 -6.84 2.70 0.67
C GLY A 142 -7.81 1.60 1.11
N MET A 143 -7.48 0.86 2.17
CA MET A 143 -8.30 -0.25 2.69
C MET A 143 -9.27 0.18 3.80
N THR A 144 -9.04 1.32 4.46
CA THR A 144 -9.92 1.85 5.51
C THR A 144 -11.35 2.03 5.02
N GLY A 145 -12.29 1.45 5.75
CA GLY A 145 -13.72 1.43 5.44
C GLY A 145 -14.11 0.49 4.29
N ILE A 146 -13.19 -0.36 3.81
CA ILE A 146 -13.49 -1.47 2.89
C ILE A 146 -13.13 -2.82 3.49
N VAL A 147 -11.92 -2.98 4.05
CA VAL A 147 -11.48 -4.25 4.65
C VAL A 147 -11.66 -4.25 6.16
N TYR A 148 -11.41 -3.11 6.79
CA TYR A 148 -11.52 -2.88 8.23
C TYR A 148 -12.00 -1.46 8.50
N ARG A 149 -12.39 -1.16 9.74
CA ARG A 149 -12.94 0.15 10.11
C ARG A 149 -11.85 1.22 10.23
N ASP A 150 -10.73 0.86 10.84
CA ASP A 150 -9.69 1.80 11.26
C ASP A 150 -8.32 1.14 11.14
N ASP A 151 -7.31 1.88 10.65
CA ASP A 151 -5.95 1.36 10.40
C ASP A 151 -5.26 0.90 11.69
N LYS A 152 -5.69 1.41 12.85
CA LYS A 152 -5.24 0.93 14.16
C LYS A 152 -5.47 -0.56 14.41
N GLN A 153 -6.36 -1.21 13.64
CA GLN A 153 -6.59 -2.65 13.73
C GLN A 153 -5.39 -3.45 13.21
N ILE A 154 -4.53 -2.85 12.38
CA ILE A 154 -3.27 -3.46 11.95
C ILE A 154 -2.27 -3.35 13.11
N CYS A 155 -2.18 -4.41 13.91
CA CYS A 155 -1.29 -4.46 15.07
C CYS A 155 0.01 -5.23 14.80
N ALA A 156 0.12 -5.88 13.64
CA ALA A 156 1.31 -6.59 13.22
C ALA A 156 1.60 -6.39 11.73
N TYR A 157 2.88 -6.37 11.38
CA TYR A 157 3.33 -6.51 10.00
C TYR A 157 4.05 -7.84 9.84
N GLY A 158 3.70 -8.57 8.79
CA GLY A 158 4.52 -9.68 8.31
C GLY A 158 5.67 -9.15 7.44
N ASP A 159 5.96 -9.84 6.34
CA ASP A 159 6.98 -9.36 5.41
C ASP A 159 6.43 -8.18 4.59
N ILE A 160 7.17 -7.08 4.63
CA ILE A 160 6.91 -5.85 3.87
C ILE A 160 8.15 -5.56 3.01
N LEU A 161 8.00 -5.65 1.69
CA LEU A 161 9.15 -5.66 0.78
C LEU A 161 8.94 -4.80 -0.48
N ARG A 162 10.04 -4.34 -1.06
CA ARG A 162 10.07 -3.75 -2.41
C ARG A 162 10.96 -4.59 -3.30
N GLU A 163 10.46 -4.92 -4.48
CA GLU A 163 11.12 -5.81 -5.41
C GLU A 163 11.25 -5.20 -6.80
N TRP A 164 12.31 -5.59 -7.49
CA TRP A 164 12.46 -5.31 -8.91
C TRP A 164 11.65 -6.32 -9.73
N THR A 165 10.91 -5.83 -10.72
CA THR A 165 10.21 -6.68 -11.69
C THR A 165 10.61 -6.35 -13.13
N THR A 166 10.56 -7.36 -14.00
CA THR A 166 10.60 -7.23 -15.46
C THR A 166 9.21 -7.15 -16.08
N GLU A 167 8.18 -7.49 -15.29
CA GLU A 167 6.77 -7.51 -15.68
C GLU A 167 6.09 -6.17 -15.37
N GLN A 168 4.77 -6.19 -15.25
CA GLN A 168 3.97 -5.05 -14.82
C GLN A 168 4.26 -4.70 -13.36
N GLU A 169 4.35 -3.39 -13.08
CA GLU A 169 4.38 -2.85 -11.73
C GLU A 169 3.06 -3.15 -11.02
N ARG A 170 3.14 -3.50 -9.75
CA ARG A 170 1.99 -3.91 -8.95
C ARG A 170 2.30 -3.90 -7.46
N ALA A 171 1.27 -4.03 -6.64
CA ALA A 171 1.38 -4.47 -5.26
C ALA A 171 0.64 -5.80 -5.09
N GLU A 172 1.20 -6.71 -4.30
CA GLU A 172 0.52 -7.89 -3.79
C GLU A 172 0.34 -7.71 -2.28
N ILE A 173 -0.89 -7.84 -1.78
CA ILE A 173 -1.29 -7.44 -0.43
C ILE A 173 -2.06 -8.59 0.22
N TRP A 174 -1.76 -8.82 1.50
CA TRP A 174 -2.43 -9.82 2.34
C TRP A 174 -2.79 -9.22 3.69
N ILE A 175 -4.05 -9.39 4.09
CA ILE A 175 -4.58 -9.06 5.41
C ILE A 175 -5.04 -10.35 6.07
N LEU A 176 -4.55 -10.62 7.27
CA LEU A 176 -4.93 -11.77 8.07
C LEU A 176 -5.57 -11.29 9.36
N ALA A 177 -6.71 -11.88 9.71
CA ALA A 177 -7.26 -11.82 11.05
C ALA A 177 -6.36 -12.61 12.01
N LEU A 178 -5.95 -12.00 13.12
CA LEU A 178 -5.15 -12.66 14.16
C LEU A 178 -6.00 -13.40 15.19
N GLU A 179 -7.30 -13.13 15.19
CA GLU A 179 -8.29 -13.79 16.02
C GLU A 179 -9.50 -14.12 15.13
N PRO A 180 -10.29 -15.16 15.46
CA PRO A 180 -11.54 -15.43 14.76
C PRO A 180 -12.45 -14.20 14.80
N GLN A 181 -13.01 -13.83 13.65
CA GLN A 181 -14.06 -12.82 13.59
C GLN A 181 -15.29 -13.42 14.29
N GLY A 182 -15.68 -12.86 15.43
CA GLY A 182 -16.94 -13.26 16.07
C GLY A 182 -18.06 -13.11 15.05
N ASP A 183 -18.87 -14.15 14.87
CA ASP A 183 -20.14 -13.98 14.20
C ASP A 183 -20.93 -13.00 15.06
N ASP A 184 -21.28 -11.84 14.49
CA ASP A 184 -22.27 -10.96 15.10
C ASP A 184 -23.57 -11.77 15.14
N ASP A 185 -23.75 -12.48 16.25
CA ASP A 185 -24.88 -13.33 16.51
C ASP A 185 -26.14 -12.49 16.36
N GLN A 186 -27.06 -12.99 15.55
CA GLN A 186 -28.29 -12.32 15.17
C GLN A 186 -29.02 -11.83 16.43
N SER A 187 -29.22 -10.52 16.55
CA SER A 187 -30.13 -9.93 17.53
C SER A 187 -31.09 -8.97 16.84
#